data_AF-A0A9E3TLB3-F1
#
_entry.id   AF-A0A9E3TLB3-F1
#
_cell.length_a   1.000
_cell.length_b   1.000
_cell.length_c   1.000
_cell.angle_alpha   90.00
_cell.angle_beta   90.00
_cell.angle_gamma   90.00
#
_symmetry.space_group_name_H-M   'P 1'
#
loop_
_entity.id
_entity.type
_entity.pdbx_description
1 polymer ?
#
loop_
_entity_poly.entity_id
_entity_poly.type
_entity_poly.pdbx_seq_one_letter_code
_entity_poly.pdbx_strand_id
1 'polypeptide(L)'
;MAQVPNTDQRSEDIPTPPTVPTDCPTLEQLGYRTKPLEELSLHVGLDGVQLPADCSTGLFQSTAPSSDLRIWYASEINWAASDLFAQPAYFDDPVLERYGQTSPALLQPWLSGVHFFGQFPLMPYKILVDRPFEKIYSLGYYRPGSPMPCVARRLPRP
;
A
#
# COMPACT_ATOMS: atom_id res chain seq x y z
N MET A 1 32.42 -35.45 -46.94
CA MET A 1 32.04 -34.03 -47.06
C MET A 1 30.54 -33.99 -47.31
N ALA A 2 29.74 -33.77 -46.27
CA ALA A 2 28.30 -33.61 -46.39
C ALA A 2 27.97 -32.21 -45.88
N GLN A 3 27.49 -31.35 -46.79
CA GLN A 3 27.09 -29.98 -46.50
C GLN A 3 25.77 -30.04 -45.70
N VAL A 4 25.76 -29.49 -44.50
CA VAL A 4 24.52 -29.28 -43.72
C VAL A 4 23.77 -28.12 -44.38
N PRO A 5 22.48 -28.28 -44.75
CA PRO A 5 21.69 -27.20 -45.33
C PRO A 5 21.42 -26.11 -44.28
N ASN A 6 21.65 -24.88 -44.71
CA ASN A 6 21.53 -23.66 -43.91
C ASN A 6 20.07 -23.45 -43.50
N THR A 7 19.80 -23.51 -42.20
CA THR A 7 18.47 -23.32 -41.61
C THR A 7 18.05 -21.86 -41.77
N ASP A 8 17.09 -21.65 -42.66
CA ASP A 8 16.05 -20.63 -42.66
C ASP A 8 16.32 -19.39 -41.78
N GLN A 9 16.93 -18.35 -42.35
CA GLN A 9 16.89 -17.01 -41.76
C GLN A 9 15.48 -16.45 -41.91
N ARG A 10 14.59 -16.84 -40.99
CA ARG A 10 13.35 -16.12 -40.75
C ARG A 10 13.73 -14.80 -40.10
N SER A 11 13.96 -13.77 -40.92
CA SER A 11 13.98 -12.39 -40.47
C SER A 11 12.62 -12.09 -39.83
N GLU A 12 12.54 -12.18 -38.51
CA GLU A 12 11.46 -11.56 -37.77
C GLU A 12 11.56 -10.07 -38.03
N ASP A 13 10.69 -9.59 -38.91
CA ASP A 13 10.48 -8.18 -39.16
C ASP A 13 9.96 -7.59 -37.84
N ILE A 14 10.89 -7.09 -37.00
CA ILE A 14 10.55 -6.42 -35.75
C ILE A 14 9.67 -5.24 -36.17
N PRO A 15 8.40 -5.18 -35.75
CA PRO A 15 7.55 -4.06 -36.09
C PRO A 15 8.28 -2.79 -35.66
N THR A 16 8.48 -1.86 -36.61
CA THR A 16 9.02 -0.54 -36.32
C THR A 16 8.27 -0.03 -35.10
N PRO A 17 8.96 0.38 -34.01
CA PRO A 17 8.25 0.89 -32.85
C PRO A 17 7.33 2.02 -33.33
N PRO A 18 6.09 2.10 -32.80
CA PRO A 18 5.18 3.16 -33.18
C PRO A 18 5.93 4.49 -33.04
N THR A 19 5.79 5.37 -34.03
CA THR A 19 6.40 6.69 -34.03
C THR A 19 5.93 7.42 -32.78
N VAL A 20 6.78 7.46 -31.75
CA VAL A 20 6.49 8.20 -30.51
C VAL A 20 6.53 9.68 -30.89
N PRO A 21 5.46 10.44 -30.64
CA PRO A 21 5.50 11.87 -30.86
C PRO A 21 6.64 12.48 -30.04
N THR A 22 7.54 13.21 -30.68
CA THR A 22 8.71 13.83 -30.02
C THR A 22 8.39 15.19 -29.42
N ASP A 23 7.22 15.74 -29.74
CA ASP A 23 6.81 17.08 -29.33
C ASP A 23 6.09 17.03 -27.98
N CYS A 24 6.71 17.68 -27.00
CA CYS A 24 6.18 17.79 -25.65
C CYS A 24 5.34 19.04 -25.49
N PRO A 25 4.11 18.93 -24.95
CA PRO A 25 3.30 20.11 -24.70
C PRO A 25 3.92 20.96 -23.59
N THR A 26 3.90 22.27 -23.78
CA THR A 26 4.35 23.24 -22.76
C THR A 26 3.39 23.25 -21.57
N LEU A 27 3.87 23.61 -20.37
CA LEU A 27 3.05 23.71 -19.15
C LEU A 27 1.80 24.59 -19.31
N GLU A 28 1.86 25.62 -20.15
CA GLU A 28 0.71 26.48 -20.49
C GLU A 28 -0.35 25.73 -21.32
N GLN A 29 0.08 24.86 -22.25
CA GLN A 29 -0.82 24.02 -23.06
C GLN A 29 -1.49 22.94 -22.21
N LEU A 30 -0.82 22.49 -21.14
CA LEU A 30 -1.36 21.55 -20.16
C LEU A 30 -2.27 22.22 -19.12
N GLY A 31 -2.38 23.55 -19.12
CA GLY A 31 -3.22 24.29 -18.17
C GLY A 31 -2.85 24.04 -16.69
N TYR A 32 -1.61 23.63 -16.40
CA TYR A 32 -1.19 23.10 -15.09
C TYR A 32 -1.54 24.03 -13.91
N ARG A 33 -1.59 25.35 -14.14
CA ARG A 33 -1.85 26.35 -13.10
C ARG A 33 -3.33 26.70 -12.91
N THR A 34 -4.19 26.42 -13.89
CA THR A 34 -5.57 26.93 -13.92
C THR A 34 -6.62 25.87 -14.23
N LYS A 35 -6.25 24.59 -14.35
CA LYS A 35 -7.20 23.51 -14.63
C LYS A 35 -8.06 23.21 -13.39
N PRO A 36 -9.38 23.50 -13.41
CA PRO A 36 -10.26 23.18 -12.30
C PRO A 36 -10.42 21.66 -12.13
N LEU A 37 -10.71 21.22 -10.90
CA LEU A 37 -10.82 19.80 -10.55
C LEU A 37 -11.89 19.05 -11.38
N GLU A 38 -12.94 19.75 -11.80
CA GLU A 38 -14.02 19.22 -12.64
C GLU A 38 -13.55 18.80 -14.04
N GLU A 39 -12.44 19.35 -14.52
CA GLU A 39 -11.88 19.08 -15.86
C GLU A 39 -10.81 17.97 -15.84
N LEU A 40 -10.46 17.45 -14.65
CA LEU A 40 -9.52 16.35 -14.52
C LEU A 40 -10.23 15.03 -14.84
N SER A 41 -10.00 14.51 -16.04
CA SER A 41 -10.43 13.15 -16.42
C SER A 41 -9.41 12.13 -15.90
N LEU A 42 -9.89 11.09 -15.25
CA LEU A 42 -9.09 9.95 -14.76
C LEU A 42 -9.06 8.81 -15.80
N HIS A 43 -9.11 9.15 -17.09
CA HIS A 43 -9.17 8.14 -18.14
C HIS A 43 -7.80 7.49 -18.32
N VAL A 44 -7.58 6.39 -17.62
CA VAL A 44 -6.40 5.51 -17.73
C VAL A 44 -6.74 4.31 -18.62
N GLY A 45 -7.46 4.56 -19.71
CA GLY A 45 -7.77 3.58 -20.75
C GLY A 45 -6.71 3.62 -21.84
N LEU A 46 -6.23 2.45 -22.28
CA LEU A 46 -5.38 2.35 -23.47
C LEU A 46 -6.27 2.36 -24.72
N ASP A 47 -6.72 3.54 -25.14
CA ASP A 47 -7.51 3.71 -26.35
C ASP A 47 -6.59 3.67 -27.59
N GLY A 48 -6.13 2.48 -27.94
CA GLY A 48 -5.23 2.24 -29.06
C GLY A 48 -3.73 2.44 -28.76
N VAL A 49 -2.91 2.13 -29.78
CA VAL A 49 -1.43 2.12 -29.72
C VAL A 49 -0.86 3.54 -29.89
N GLN A 50 -1.38 4.50 -29.14
CA GLN A 50 -0.80 5.85 -29.09
C GLN A 50 -0.35 6.13 -27.66
N LEU A 51 0.92 5.82 -27.41
CA LEU A 51 1.58 6.24 -26.18
C LEU A 51 1.77 7.76 -26.21
N PRO A 52 1.65 8.46 -25.07
CA PRO A 52 2.00 9.87 -24.99
C PRO A 52 3.47 10.09 -25.35
N ALA A 53 3.80 11.30 -25.80
CA ALA A 53 5.17 11.72 -26.06
C ALA A 53 6.06 11.49 -24.82
N ASP A 54 7.22 10.85 -24.98
CA ASP A 54 8.19 10.71 -23.90
C ASP A 54 8.99 12.01 -23.71
N CYS A 55 8.43 12.88 -22.87
CA CYS A 55 9.03 14.16 -22.51
C CYS A 55 10.18 14.07 -21.51
N SER A 56 10.50 12.86 -21.05
CA SER A 56 11.56 12.64 -20.08
C SER A 56 12.90 12.28 -20.71
N THR A 57 12.91 11.96 -22.01
CA THR A 57 14.10 11.59 -22.79
C THR A 57 15.28 12.54 -22.57
N GLY A 58 15.08 13.85 -22.69
CA GLY A 58 16.14 14.86 -22.50
C GLY A 58 16.68 14.95 -21.06
N LEU A 59 15.88 14.59 -20.06
CA LEU A 59 16.32 14.53 -18.65
C LEU A 59 17.18 13.28 -18.40
N PHE A 60 16.82 12.15 -19.02
CA PHE A 60 17.51 10.88 -18.85
C PHE A 60 18.70 10.68 -19.80
N GLN A 61 18.77 11.42 -20.91
CA GLN A 61 19.94 11.48 -21.81
C GLN A 61 21.02 12.46 -21.33
N SER A 62 20.82 13.16 -20.22
CA SER A 62 21.84 14.00 -19.62
C SER A 62 23.07 13.15 -19.27
N THR A 63 24.07 13.18 -20.15
CA THR A 63 25.45 12.77 -19.88
C THR A 63 26.10 13.84 -19.03
N ALA A 64 25.49 14.16 -17.88
CA ALA A 64 26.14 14.99 -16.89
C ALA A 64 27.51 14.35 -16.59
N PRO A 65 28.62 15.12 -16.61
CA PRO A 65 29.90 14.59 -16.19
C PRO A 65 29.72 14.00 -14.79
N SER A 66 30.39 12.88 -14.53
CA SER A 66 30.40 12.11 -13.27
C SER A 66 30.73 12.92 -12.00
N SER A 67 30.83 14.25 -12.08
CA SER A 67 30.90 15.16 -10.94
C SER A 67 29.53 15.51 -10.36
N ASP A 68 28.43 15.31 -11.10
CA ASP A 68 27.04 15.49 -10.61
C ASP A 68 26.44 14.17 -10.10
N LEU A 69 27.28 13.33 -9.50
CA LEU A 69 26.83 12.12 -8.83
C LEU A 69 25.88 12.52 -7.71
N ARG A 70 24.65 12.02 -7.78
CA ARG A 70 23.72 12.00 -6.64
C ARG A 70 24.46 11.31 -5.49
N ILE A 71 24.98 12.10 -4.55
CA ILE A 71 25.74 11.59 -3.40
C ILE A 71 24.73 10.90 -2.49
N TRP A 72 24.67 9.58 -2.58
CA TRP A 72 23.93 8.76 -1.63
C TRP A 72 24.69 8.79 -0.30
N TYR A 73 24.34 9.73 0.57
CA TYR A 73 24.79 9.66 1.96
C TYR A 73 24.16 8.41 2.58
N ALA A 74 24.99 7.54 3.16
CA ALA A 74 24.51 6.42 3.95
C ALA A 74 23.79 6.98 5.18
N SER A 75 22.46 7.04 5.12
CA SER A 75 21.63 7.42 6.26
C SER A 75 21.34 6.17 7.09
N GLU A 76 21.85 6.13 8.31
CA GLU A 76 21.46 5.10 9.27
C GLU A 76 20.10 5.48 9.88
N ILE A 77 19.07 4.70 9.56
CA ILE A 77 17.75 4.85 10.16
C ILE A 77 17.69 3.93 11.38
N ASN A 78 17.89 4.50 12.56
CA ASN A 78 17.67 3.79 13.82
C ASN A 78 16.18 3.78 14.12
N TRP A 79 15.54 2.62 13.98
CA TRP A 79 14.14 2.46 14.36
C TRP A 79 14.04 2.22 15.88
N ALA A 80 13.59 3.23 16.62
CA ALA A 80 13.11 3.03 17.97
C ALA A 80 11.64 2.63 17.90
N ALA A 81 11.26 1.55 18.60
CA ALA A 81 9.85 1.23 18.76
C ALA A 81 9.14 2.42 19.39
N SER A 82 8.02 2.83 18.83
CA SER A 82 7.25 3.94 19.37
C SER A 82 6.74 3.56 20.76
N ASP A 83 7.10 4.34 21.79
CA ASP A 83 6.66 4.17 23.19
C ASP A 83 5.20 4.65 23.38
N LEU A 84 4.34 4.28 22.43
CA LEU A 84 2.93 4.63 22.44
C LEU A 84 2.18 3.62 23.29
N PHE A 85 1.56 4.12 24.36
CA PHE A 85 0.69 3.34 25.23
C PHE A 85 -0.75 3.85 25.15
N ALA A 86 -1.69 2.95 25.39
CA ALA A 86 -3.10 3.25 25.58
C ALA A 86 -3.57 2.69 26.92
N GLN A 87 -4.70 3.21 27.41
CA GLN A 87 -5.42 2.64 28.55
C GLN A 87 -6.16 1.36 28.13
N PRO A 88 -6.55 0.50 29.08
CA PRO A 88 -7.29 -0.72 28.76
C PRO A 88 -8.58 -0.41 28.01
N ALA A 89 -8.69 -0.98 26.81
CA ALA A 89 -9.85 -0.81 25.96
C ALA A 89 -10.92 -1.84 26.35
N TYR A 90 -11.71 -1.52 27.37
CA TYR A 90 -12.70 -2.45 27.92
C TYR A 90 -13.80 -2.84 26.94
N PHE A 91 -14.04 -2.06 25.88
CA PHE A 91 -15.10 -2.26 24.89
C PHE A 91 -14.61 -2.79 23.53
N ASP A 92 -13.30 -3.01 23.38
CA ASP A 92 -12.65 -3.37 22.10
C ASP A 92 -12.99 -4.80 21.65
N ASP A 93 -13.25 -4.97 20.36
CA ASP A 93 -13.29 -6.26 19.67
C ASP A 93 -12.02 -6.51 18.84
N PRO A 94 -10.97 -7.15 19.39
CA PRO A 94 -9.67 -7.23 18.73
C PRO A 94 -9.71 -8.03 17.42
N VAL A 95 -10.61 -9.02 17.30
CA VAL A 95 -10.74 -9.84 16.09
C VAL A 95 -11.23 -8.99 14.92
N LEU A 96 -12.23 -8.15 15.17
CA LEU A 96 -12.80 -7.25 14.18
C LEU A 96 -11.92 -6.01 13.95
N GLU A 97 -11.57 -5.31 15.03
CA GLU A 97 -10.96 -3.98 14.97
C GLU A 97 -9.47 -4.04 14.60
N ARG A 98 -8.72 -5.00 15.14
CA ARG A 98 -7.27 -5.11 14.88
C ARG A 98 -6.94 -6.04 13.74
N TYR A 99 -7.67 -7.16 13.66
CA TYR A 99 -7.40 -8.20 12.67
C TYR A 99 -8.29 -8.12 11.43
N GLY A 100 -9.30 -7.25 11.41
CA GLY A 100 -10.21 -7.10 10.26
C GLY A 100 -10.99 -8.37 9.94
N GLN A 101 -11.10 -9.30 10.89
CA GLN A 101 -11.79 -10.57 10.70
C GLN A 101 -13.29 -10.34 10.89
N THR A 102 -13.96 -10.04 9.78
CA THR A 102 -15.38 -9.73 9.75
C THR A 102 -16.23 -10.99 9.66
N SER A 103 -17.39 -10.91 10.31
CA SER A 103 -18.51 -11.82 10.07
C SER A 103 -19.30 -11.35 8.84
N PRO A 104 -20.30 -12.13 8.35
CA PRO A 104 -21.13 -11.71 7.24
C PRO A 104 -21.69 -10.29 7.44
N ALA A 105 -21.64 -9.45 6.40
CA ALA A 105 -21.92 -8.01 6.49
C ALA A 105 -23.27 -7.66 7.15
N LEU A 106 -24.28 -8.52 6.96
CA LEU A 106 -25.61 -8.36 7.57
C LEU A 106 -25.63 -8.63 9.08
N LEU A 107 -24.76 -9.51 9.57
CA LEU A 107 -24.71 -9.92 10.98
C LEU A 107 -23.68 -9.11 11.79
N GLN A 108 -22.68 -8.53 11.13
CA GLN A 108 -21.64 -7.73 11.77
C GLN A 108 -22.18 -6.65 12.74
N PRO A 109 -23.15 -5.79 12.37
CA PRO A 109 -23.65 -4.78 13.31
C PRO A 109 -24.33 -5.37 14.54
N TRP A 110 -25.01 -6.51 14.38
CA TRP A 110 -25.63 -7.22 15.49
C TRP A 110 -24.60 -7.86 16.42
N LEU A 111 -23.59 -8.50 15.87
CA LEU A 111 -22.50 -9.13 16.63
C LEU A 111 -21.70 -8.08 17.42
N SER A 112 -21.35 -6.96 16.78
CA SER A 112 -20.69 -5.83 17.44
C SER A 112 -21.58 -5.20 18.51
N GLY A 113 -22.89 -5.06 18.26
CA GLY A 113 -23.85 -4.56 19.24
C GLY A 113 -23.95 -5.46 20.47
N VAL A 114 -24.16 -6.77 20.27
CA VAL A 114 -24.24 -7.76 21.36
C VAL A 114 -22.95 -7.77 22.18
N HIS A 115 -21.79 -7.66 21.53
CA HIS A 115 -20.51 -7.61 22.20
C HIS A 115 -20.35 -6.34 23.05
N PHE A 116 -20.65 -5.16 22.50
CA PHE A 116 -20.58 -3.89 23.23
C PHE A 116 -21.52 -3.89 24.46
N PHE A 117 -22.80 -4.21 24.24
CA PHE A 117 -23.80 -4.21 25.32
C PHE A 117 -23.58 -5.34 26.33
N GLY A 118 -23.07 -6.50 25.90
CA GLY A 118 -22.69 -7.59 26.79
C GLY A 118 -21.50 -7.24 27.67
N GLN A 119 -20.61 -6.36 27.21
CA GLN A 119 -19.45 -5.93 27.99
C GLN A 119 -19.77 -4.88 29.05
N PHE A 120 -20.84 -4.10 28.86
CA PHE A 120 -21.26 -3.09 29.84
C PHE A 120 -21.48 -3.66 31.25
N PRO A 121 -22.26 -4.74 31.48
CA PRO A 121 -22.40 -5.34 32.81
C PRO A 121 -21.14 -6.11 33.25
N LEU A 122 -20.28 -6.54 32.34
CA LEU A 122 -18.99 -7.18 32.65
C LEU A 122 -17.89 -6.18 33.01
N MET A 123 -18.12 -4.88 32.84
CA MET A 123 -17.13 -3.84 33.05
C MET A 123 -16.49 -3.87 34.46
N PRO A 124 -17.23 -4.05 35.57
CA PRO A 124 -16.62 -4.13 36.90
C PRO A 124 -15.59 -5.27 37.03
N TYR A 125 -15.85 -6.42 36.40
CA TYR A 125 -14.90 -7.53 36.34
C TYR A 125 -13.66 -7.15 35.52
N LYS A 126 -13.85 -6.48 34.38
CA LYS A 126 -12.73 -6.04 33.54
C LYS A 126 -11.83 -5.01 34.23
N ILE A 127 -12.42 -4.06 34.97
CA ILE A 127 -11.66 -3.09 35.80
C ILE A 127 -10.84 -3.79 36.89
N LEU A 128 -11.37 -4.88 37.45
CA LEU A 128 -10.69 -5.66 38.47
C LEU A 128 -9.46 -6.40 37.90
N VAL A 129 -9.59 -6.94 36.68
CA VAL A 129 -8.51 -7.65 35.98
C VAL A 129 -7.46 -6.67 35.44
N ASP A 130 -7.90 -5.70 34.62
CA ASP A 130 -7.04 -4.70 34.00
C ASP A 130 -7.33 -3.33 34.62
N ARG A 131 -6.33 -2.71 35.24
CA ARG A 131 -6.53 -1.45 35.98
C ARG A 131 -6.68 -0.27 35.01
N PRO A 132 -7.59 0.69 35.28
CA PRO A 132 -7.93 1.76 34.32
C PRO A 132 -6.76 2.69 33.94
N PHE A 133 -5.70 2.74 34.75
CA PHE A 133 -4.51 3.56 34.51
C PHE A 133 -3.27 2.76 34.15
N GLU A 134 -3.43 1.47 33.83
CA GLU A 134 -2.34 0.64 33.34
C GLU A 134 -1.96 1.05 31.92
N LYS A 135 -0.65 1.13 31.66
CA LYS A 135 -0.13 1.46 30.34
C LYS A 135 0.00 0.19 29.52
N ILE A 136 -0.86 0.04 28.52
CA ILE A 136 -0.83 -1.09 27.60
C ILE A 136 -0.17 -0.65 26.29
N TYR A 137 0.90 -1.35 25.92
CA TYR A 137 1.63 -1.10 24.68
C TYR A 137 1.02 -1.87 23.52
N SER A 138 0.90 -1.21 22.36
CA SER A 138 0.24 -1.74 21.17
C SER A 138 1.09 -2.76 20.38
N LEU A 139 2.04 -3.45 21.03
CA LEU A 139 3.02 -4.33 20.38
C LEU A 139 2.38 -5.47 19.55
N GLY A 140 1.06 -5.68 19.66
CA GLY A 140 0.30 -6.67 18.93
C GLY A 140 0.61 -8.09 19.43
N TYR A 141 -0.26 -9.05 19.10
CA TYR A 141 0.01 -10.45 19.46
C TYR A 141 1.06 -11.10 18.54
N TYR A 142 1.46 -10.44 17.45
CA TYR A 142 2.33 -10.99 16.41
C TYR A 142 3.38 -9.98 15.96
N ARG A 143 4.54 -10.47 15.52
CA ARG A 143 5.61 -9.62 14.98
C ARG A 143 5.23 -9.08 13.59
N PRO A 144 5.64 -7.84 13.25
CA PRO A 144 5.56 -7.33 11.88
C PRO A 144 6.19 -8.31 10.89
N GLY A 145 5.52 -8.56 9.77
CA GLY A 145 5.94 -9.53 8.74
C GLY A 145 5.54 -10.98 8.98
N SER A 146 4.90 -11.29 10.11
CA SER A 146 4.26 -12.61 10.31
C SER A 146 3.00 -12.71 9.45
N PRO A 147 2.68 -13.88 8.86
CA PRO A 147 1.40 -14.10 8.19
C PRO A 147 0.23 -13.80 9.12
N MET A 148 -0.86 -13.25 8.56
CA MET A 148 -2.03 -12.89 9.35
C MET A 148 -2.70 -14.15 9.92
N PRO A 149 -2.81 -14.29 11.25
CA PRO A 149 -3.39 -15.47 11.87
C PRO A 149 -4.90 -15.32 12.02
N CYS A 150 -5.64 -16.40 11.76
CA CYS A 150 -7.05 -16.50 12.15
C CYS A 150 -7.12 -16.58 13.68
N VAL A 151 -7.61 -15.52 14.32
CA VAL A 151 -7.64 -15.42 15.78
C VAL A 151 -9.07 -15.56 16.30
N ALA A 152 -9.22 -16.22 17.44
CA ALA A 152 -10.49 -16.31 18.14
C ALA A 152 -10.29 -15.89 19.60
N ARG A 153 -11.26 -15.15 20.15
CA ARG A 153 -11.24 -14.78 21.56
C ARG A 153 -11.34 -16.06 22.40
N ARG A 154 -10.36 -16.29 23.26
CA ARG A 154 -10.46 -17.34 24.30
C ARG A 154 -10.94 -16.69 25.58
N LEU A 155 -11.84 -17.39 26.28
CA LEU A 155 -12.12 -17.07 27.67
C LEU A 155 -10.86 -17.38 28.51
N PRO A 156 -10.62 -16.61 29.60
CA PRO A 156 -9.60 -16.96 30.58
C PRO A 156 -9.82 -18.41 31.04
N ARG A 157 -8.77 -19.23 31.01
CA ARG A 157 -8.83 -20.57 31.62
C ARG A 157 -8.70 -20.43 33.14
N PRO A 158 -9.48 -21.20 33.93
CA PRO A 158 -9.39 -21.19 35.38
C PRO A 158 -8.05 -21.71 35.89
#